data_AF-A0A0C9XTE3-F1
#
_entry.id   AF-A0A0C9XTE3-F1
#
_cell.length_a   1.000
_cell.length_b   1.000
_cell.length_c   1.000
_cell.angle_alpha   90.00
_cell.angle_beta   90.00
_cell.angle_gamma   90.00
#
_symmetry.space_group_name_H-M   'P 1'
#
loop_
_entity.id
_entity.type
_entity.pdbx_description
1 polymer ?
#
loop_
_entity_poly.entity_id
_entity_poly.type
_entity_poly.pdbx_seq_one_letter_code
_entity_poly.pdbx_strand_id
1 'polypeptide(L)'
;MFSTQDYHQAIVSAGWMIILSLIPQDLVRAGAILLGFLICLHAMRPRILMKTLQLRLSSLEEKLQDAVNSGIMRQSDISFTNKFAEDIVAIRCVILDLSVRTLMTSGAILQEIKAVWEGLSREINSCIRDVDVLKRDLEINRAKILKNQYQSNRPN
;
A
#
# COMPACT_ATOMS: atom_id res chain seq x y z
N MET A 1 45.63 14.33 47.13
CA MET A 1 45.42 13.06 46.41
C MET A 1 44.31 13.29 45.40
N PHE A 2 44.66 13.48 44.13
CA PHE A 2 43.68 13.57 43.06
C PHE A 2 43.14 12.17 42.79
N SER A 3 41.81 12.03 42.81
CA SER A 3 41.10 10.77 42.63
C SER A 3 41.35 10.25 41.21
N THR A 4 41.65 8.95 41.07
CA THR A 4 41.77 8.23 39.79
C THR A 4 40.54 8.40 38.89
N GLN A 5 39.41 8.81 39.46
CA GLN A 5 38.16 9.11 38.80
C GLN A 5 38.22 10.37 37.90
N ASP A 6 38.96 11.40 38.31
CA ASP A 6 39.11 12.65 37.52
C ASP A 6 39.94 12.42 36.25
N TYR A 7 40.95 11.55 36.34
CA TYR A 7 41.77 11.15 35.19
C TYR A 7 40.98 10.34 34.17
N HIS A 8 40.15 9.41 34.62
CA HIS A 8 39.29 8.64 33.72
C HIS A 8 38.26 9.52 33.01
N GLN A 9 37.64 10.46 33.73
CA GLN A 9 36.67 11.38 33.13
C GLN A 9 37.33 12.31 32.11
N ALA A 10 38.55 12.79 32.38
CA ALA A 10 39.32 13.59 31.43
C ALA A 10 39.73 12.81 30.18
N ILE A 11 40.15 11.55 30.32
CA ILE A 11 40.52 10.67 29.19
C ILE A 11 39.30 10.33 28.33
N VAL A 12 38.16 10.03 28.96
CA VAL A 12 36.90 9.77 28.26
C VAL A 12 36.42 11.02 27.52
N SER A 13 36.48 12.19 28.16
CA SER A 13 36.12 13.47 27.55
C SER A 13 37.00 13.82 26.36
N ALA A 14 38.33 13.69 26.51
CA ALA A 14 39.28 13.92 25.41
C ALA A 14 39.08 12.92 24.26
N GLY A 15 38.81 11.65 24.57
CA GLY A 15 38.48 10.63 23.59
C GLY A 15 37.21 10.96 22.78
N TRP A 16 36.14 11.39 23.45
CA TRP A 16 34.92 11.86 22.78
C TRP A 16 35.17 13.09 21.89
N MET A 17 36.01 14.01 22.34
CA MET A 17 36.36 15.23 21.58
C MET A 17 37.14 14.90 20.31
N ILE A 18 38.04 13.91 20.36
CA ILE A 18 38.79 13.40 19.19
C ILE A 18 37.86 12.68 18.21
N ILE A 19 36.97 11.82 18.72
CA ILE A 19 35.99 11.11 17.88
C ILE A 19 35.07 12.11 17.16
N LEU A 20 34.57 13.13 17.86
CA LEU A 20 33.71 14.17 17.28
C LEU A 20 34.44 15.09 16.29
N SER A 21 35.75 15.30 16.47
CA SER A 21 36.57 16.12 15.55
C SER A 21 37.10 15.34 14.35
N LEU A 22 37.14 14.01 14.42
CA LEU A 22 37.51 13.13 13.30
C LEU A 22 36.36 12.91 12.31
N ILE A 23 35.10 13.08 12.74
CA ILE A 23 33.93 12.98 11.87
C ILE A 23 33.85 14.27 11.04
N PRO A 24 34.07 14.20 9.71
CA PRO A 24 33.90 15.38 8.87
C PRO A 24 32.46 15.86 8.99
N GLN A 25 32.23 17.17 9.14
CA GLN A 25 30.87 17.74 9.09
C GLN A 25 30.11 17.26 7.84
N ASP A 26 30.83 17.03 6.74
CA ASP A 26 30.28 16.47 5.51
C ASP A 26 29.75 15.03 5.66
N LEU A 27 30.32 14.21 6.55
CA LEU A 27 29.86 12.85 6.81
C LEU A 27 28.57 12.84 7.63
N VAL A 28 28.45 13.73 8.63
CA VAL A 28 27.19 13.90 9.39
C VAL A 28 26.11 14.45 8.48
N ARG A 29 26.46 15.43 7.64
CA ARG A 29 25.53 16.04 6.68
C ARG A 29 25.08 15.04 5.62
N ALA A 30 26.00 14.28 5.03
CA ALA A 30 25.68 13.22 4.08
C ALA A 30 24.83 12.13 4.74
N GLY A 31 25.15 11.73 5.97
CA GLY A 31 24.36 10.77 6.75
C GLY A 31 22.93 11.26 7.00
N ALA A 32 22.75 12.52 7.41
CA ALA A 32 21.43 13.11 7.62
C ALA A 32 20.61 13.22 6.31
N ILE A 33 21.25 13.59 5.20
CA ILE A 33 20.60 13.64 3.87
C ILE A 33 20.17 12.24 3.45
N LEU A 34 21.03 11.24 3.63
CA LEU A 34 20.78 9.86 3.21
C LEU A 34 19.68 9.22 4.08
N LEU A 35 19.67 9.50 5.38
CA LEU A 35 18.62 9.09 6.30
C LEU A 35 17.28 9.77 5.95
N GLY A 36 17.28 11.08 5.70
CA GLY A 36 16.12 11.83 5.25
C GLY A 36 15.55 11.29 3.93
N PHE A 37 16.42 10.95 2.98
CA PHE A 37 16.03 10.35 1.71
C PHE A 37 15.39 8.97 1.89
N LEU A 38 15.98 8.10 2.72
CA LEU A 38 15.43 6.78 3.04
C LEU A 38 14.06 6.87 3.72
N ILE A 39 13.87 7.83 4.62
CA ILE A 39 12.58 8.12 5.27
C ILE A 39 11.56 8.56 4.22
N CYS A 40 11.91 9.51 3.36
CA CYS A 40 11.03 9.97 2.29
C CYS A 40 10.61 8.82 1.36
N LEU A 41 11.55 7.96 0.96
CA LEU A 41 11.29 6.83 0.08
C LEU A 41 10.34 5.80 0.73
N HIS A 42 10.60 5.45 2.00
CA HIS A 42 9.72 4.55 2.74
C HIS A 42 8.35 5.18 2.98
N ALA A 43 8.27 6.46 3.34
CA ALA A 43 7.02 7.19 3.55
C ALA A 43 6.16 7.29 2.28
N MET A 44 6.79 7.46 1.12
CA MET A 44 6.11 7.58 -0.18
C MET A 44 5.53 6.24 -0.67
N ARG A 45 6.14 5.10 -0.32
CA ARG A 45 5.79 3.80 -0.90
C ARG A 45 4.34 3.35 -0.66
N PRO A 46 3.79 3.34 0.58
CA PRO A 46 2.39 2.96 0.78
C PRO A 46 1.43 3.97 0.15
N ARG A 47 1.81 5.25 0.11
CA ARG A 47 1.00 6.30 -0.51
C ARG A 47 0.87 6.11 -2.02
N ILE A 48 1.95 5.71 -2.69
CA ILE A 48 1.92 5.37 -4.12
C ILE A 48 1.05 4.14 -4.35
N LEU A 49 1.24 3.07 -3.55
CA LEU A 49 0.45 1.85 -3.66
C LEU A 49 -1.04 2.11 -3.42
N MET A 50 -1.39 2.95 -2.45
CA MET A 50 -2.78 3.34 -2.19
C MET A 50 -3.40 4.07 -3.38
N LYS A 51 -2.68 5.00 -4.01
CA LYS A 51 -3.15 5.64 -5.26
C LYS A 51 -3.39 4.63 -6.36
N THR A 52 -2.49 3.65 -6.53
CA THR A 52 -2.66 2.57 -7.50
C THR A 52 -3.91 1.74 -7.20
N LEU A 53 -4.13 1.39 -5.93
CA LEU A 53 -5.32 0.66 -5.48
C LEU A 53 -6.62 1.44 -5.78
N GLN A 54 -6.66 2.73 -5.49
CA GLN A 54 -7.80 3.60 -5.81
C GLN A 54 -8.08 3.65 -7.32
N LEU A 55 -7.04 3.78 -8.15
CA LEU A 55 -7.19 3.76 -9.62
C LEU A 55 -7.72 2.40 -10.12
N ARG A 56 -7.23 1.30 -9.57
CA ARG A 56 -7.68 -0.06 -9.90
C ARG A 56 -9.14 -0.27 -9.53
N LEU A 57 -9.54 0.19 -8.33
CA LEU A 57 -10.93 0.14 -7.88
C LEU A 57 -11.84 0.98 -8.79
N SER A 58 -11.46 2.21 -9.11
CA SER A 58 -12.23 3.07 -10.01
C SER A 58 -12.39 2.44 -11.40
N SER A 59 -11.34 1.82 -11.95
CA SER A 59 -11.42 1.06 -13.20
C SER A 59 -12.35 -0.16 -13.10
N LEU A 60 -12.39 -0.85 -11.96
CA LEU A 60 -13.31 -1.96 -11.75
C LEU A 60 -14.76 -1.46 -11.69
N GLU A 61 -15.01 -0.37 -10.98
CA GLU A 61 -16.34 0.25 -10.87
C GLU A 61 -16.87 0.73 -12.21
N GLU A 62 -16.01 1.33 -13.05
CA GLU A 62 -16.36 1.72 -14.42
C GLU A 62 -16.78 0.50 -15.25
N LYS A 63 -16.00 -0.60 -15.20
CA LYS A 63 -16.35 -1.84 -15.92
C LYS A 63 -17.63 -2.47 -15.41
N LEU A 64 -17.87 -2.41 -14.10
CA LEU A 64 -19.13 -2.86 -13.51
C LEU A 64 -20.29 -2.01 -14.03
N GLN A 65 -20.15 -0.68 -14.05
CA GLN A 65 -21.18 0.21 -14.55
C GLN A 65 -21.49 -0.07 -16.04
N ASP A 66 -20.46 -0.32 -16.86
CA ASP A 66 -20.63 -0.77 -18.25
C ASP A 66 -21.39 -2.10 -18.34
N ALA A 67 -21.05 -3.08 -17.51
CA ALA A 67 -21.73 -4.38 -17.46
C ALA A 67 -23.19 -4.27 -16.99
N VAL A 68 -23.50 -3.32 -16.10
CA VAL A 68 -24.86 -3.02 -15.66
C VAL A 68 -25.64 -2.32 -16.78
N ASN A 69 -25.07 -1.29 -17.39
CA ASN A 69 -25.70 -0.50 -18.45
C ASN A 69 -25.98 -1.33 -19.70
N SER A 70 -25.06 -2.24 -20.06
CA SER A 70 -25.23 -3.18 -21.18
C SER A 70 -26.23 -4.31 -20.89
N GLY A 71 -26.82 -4.35 -19.68
CA GLY A 71 -27.76 -5.39 -19.27
C GLY A 71 -27.11 -6.76 -19.01
N ILE A 72 -25.79 -6.85 -19.12
CA ILE A 72 -25.03 -8.08 -18.87
C ILE A 72 -25.21 -8.51 -17.41
N MET A 73 -25.13 -7.59 -16.45
CA MET A 73 -25.39 -7.94 -15.05
C MET A 73 -26.81 -8.41 -14.77
N ARG A 74 -27.81 -7.98 -15.55
CA ARG A 74 -29.19 -8.50 -15.43
C ARG A 74 -29.33 -9.94 -15.92
N GLN A 75 -28.46 -10.36 -16.84
CA GLN A 75 -28.44 -11.71 -17.39
C GLN A 75 -27.47 -12.63 -16.64
N SER A 76 -26.67 -12.08 -15.72
CA SER A 76 -25.85 -12.83 -14.79
C SER A 76 -26.70 -13.61 -13.80
N ASP A 77 -26.11 -14.65 -13.23
CA ASP A 77 -26.67 -15.36 -12.09
C ASP A 77 -26.84 -14.40 -10.90
N ILE A 78 -27.96 -14.53 -10.19
CA ILE A 78 -28.27 -13.76 -8.97
C ILE A 78 -27.22 -14.06 -7.90
N SER A 79 -26.77 -15.31 -7.78
CA SER A 79 -25.73 -15.71 -6.83
C SER A 79 -24.40 -15.01 -7.12
N PHE A 80 -24.00 -14.95 -8.40
CA PHE A 80 -22.82 -14.21 -8.85
C PHE A 80 -22.95 -12.72 -8.52
N THR A 81 -24.08 -12.11 -8.86
CA THR A 81 -24.32 -10.68 -8.66
C THR A 81 -24.28 -10.29 -7.18
N ASN A 82 -24.90 -11.09 -6.32
CA ASN A 82 -24.90 -10.86 -4.87
C ASN A 82 -23.50 -11.02 -4.28
N LYS A 83 -22.80 -12.10 -4.65
CA LYS A 83 -21.44 -12.34 -4.17
C LYS A 83 -20.47 -11.23 -4.61
N PHE A 84 -20.56 -10.84 -5.86
CA PHE A 84 -19.76 -9.76 -6.42
C PHE A 84 -20.00 -8.42 -5.72
N ALA A 85 -21.27 -8.10 -5.41
CA ALA A 85 -21.61 -6.89 -4.67
C ALA A 85 -21.05 -6.91 -3.23
N GLU A 86 -21.16 -8.05 -2.55
CA GLU A 86 -20.59 -8.26 -1.21
C GLU A 86 -19.06 -8.07 -1.23
N ASP A 87 -18.37 -8.64 -2.21
CA ASP A 87 -16.91 -8.56 -2.33
C ASP A 87 -16.45 -7.13 -2.62
N ILE A 88 -17.19 -6.35 -3.44
CA ILE A 88 -16.91 -4.91 -3.64
C ILE A 88 -17.04 -4.14 -2.33
N VAL A 89 -18.11 -4.37 -1.57
CA VAL A 89 -18.34 -3.68 -0.30
C VAL A 89 -17.22 -4.01 0.70
N ALA A 90 -16.84 -5.29 0.81
CA ALA A 90 -15.75 -5.74 1.64
C ALA A 90 -14.42 -5.06 1.27
N ILE A 91 -14.07 -5.03 -0.03
CA ILE A 91 -12.86 -4.37 -0.52
C ILE A 91 -12.87 -2.87 -0.21
N ARG A 92 -14.01 -2.18 -0.42
CA ARG A 92 -14.13 -0.75 -0.10
C ARG A 92 -13.91 -0.48 1.39
N CYS A 93 -14.44 -1.33 2.27
CA CYS A 93 -14.20 -1.22 3.72
C CYS A 93 -12.71 -1.38 4.06
N VAL A 94 -12.04 -2.38 3.46
CA VAL A 94 -10.59 -2.59 3.65
C VAL A 94 -9.77 -1.40 3.15
N ILE A 95 -10.13 -0.81 2.00
CA ILE A 95 -9.45 0.37 1.46
C ILE A 95 -9.60 1.59 2.38
N LEU A 96 -10.79 1.81 2.94
CA LEU A 96 -11.04 2.91 3.87
C LEU A 96 -10.17 2.75 5.13
N ASP A 97 -10.14 1.56 5.71
CA ASP A 97 -9.34 1.25 6.88
C ASP A 97 -7.83 1.40 6.61
N LEU A 98 -7.34 0.87 5.48
CA LEU A 98 -5.96 1.07 5.04
C LEU A 98 -5.62 2.56 4.84
N SER A 99 -6.57 3.37 4.39
CA SER A 99 -6.38 4.82 4.21
C SER A 99 -6.21 5.53 5.55
N VAL A 100 -7.04 5.19 6.53
CA VAL A 100 -6.94 5.73 7.90
C VAL A 100 -5.61 5.33 8.54
N ARG A 101 -5.23 4.04 8.45
CA ARG A 101 -3.97 3.54 9.01
C ARG A 101 -2.73 4.15 8.33
N THR A 102 -2.77 4.34 7.01
CA THR A 102 -1.70 5.06 6.27
C THR A 102 -1.58 6.51 6.73
N LEU A 103 -2.70 7.17 7.05
CA LEU A 103 -2.68 8.56 7.52
C LEU A 103 -2.13 8.69 8.94
N MET A 104 -2.59 7.84 9.87
CA MET A 104 -2.17 7.91 11.28
C MET A 104 -0.69 7.60 11.48
N THR A 105 -0.14 6.73 10.63
CA THR A 105 1.25 6.29 10.77
C THR A 105 2.26 7.37 10.42
N SER A 106 1.87 8.39 9.63
CA SER A 106 2.74 9.50 9.20
C SER A 106 3.40 10.35 10.31
N GLY A 107 3.05 10.14 11.59
CA GLY A 107 3.64 10.84 12.75
C GLY A 107 4.56 10.02 13.69
N ALA A 108 4.86 8.74 13.41
CA ALA A 108 5.59 7.85 14.35
C ALA A 108 7.14 7.92 14.26
N ILE A 109 7.87 7.15 15.09
CA ILE A 109 9.35 7.11 15.14
C ILE A 109 9.93 6.09 14.13
N LEU A 110 10.99 6.50 13.44
CA LEU A 110 11.72 5.85 12.33
C LEU A 110 11.72 4.30 12.22
N GLN A 111 11.91 3.55 13.31
CA GLN A 111 11.95 2.08 13.25
C GLN A 111 10.58 1.43 13.31
N GLU A 112 9.69 1.94 14.17
CA GLU A 112 8.28 1.55 14.20
C GLU A 112 7.61 1.90 12.87
N ILE A 113 8.03 3.02 12.28
CA ILE A 113 7.64 3.40 10.92
C ILE A 113 7.96 2.29 9.93
N LYS A 114 9.19 1.80 9.87
CA LYS A 114 9.57 0.83 8.84
C LYS A 114 8.72 -0.45 8.89
N ALA A 115 8.55 -1.03 10.08
CA ALA A 115 7.77 -2.26 10.25
C ALA A 115 6.29 -2.06 9.91
N VAL A 116 5.71 -0.95 10.36
CA VAL A 116 4.30 -0.62 10.10
C VAL A 116 4.07 -0.36 8.61
N TRP A 117 5.00 0.32 7.93
CA TRP A 117 4.93 0.58 6.49
C TRP A 117 5.08 -0.69 5.65
N GLU A 118 5.95 -1.62 6.05
CA GLU A 118 6.08 -2.92 5.39
C GLU A 118 4.80 -3.76 5.54
N GLY A 119 4.18 -3.75 6.73
CA GLY A 119 2.87 -4.35 6.97
C GLY A 119 1.78 -3.76 6.08
N LEU A 120 1.61 -2.43 6.12
CA LEU A 120 0.67 -1.69 5.27
C LEU A 120 0.89 -1.97 3.78
N SER A 121 2.14 -1.99 3.33
CA SER A 121 2.47 -2.29 1.93
C SER A 121 2.04 -3.70 1.52
N ARG A 122 2.16 -4.70 2.40
CA ARG A 122 1.69 -6.06 2.14
C ARG A 122 0.16 -6.13 2.06
N GLU A 123 -0.53 -5.49 3.00
CA GLU A 123 -2.00 -5.46 3.01
C GLU A 123 -2.57 -4.76 1.77
N ILE A 124 -2.01 -3.60 1.38
CA ILE A 124 -2.39 -2.89 0.15
C ILE A 124 -2.17 -3.79 -1.07
N ASN A 125 -1.05 -4.50 -1.16
CA ASN A 125 -0.78 -5.43 -2.27
C ASN A 125 -1.77 -6.61 -2.30
N SER A 126 -2.18 -7.14 -1.14
CA SER A 126 -3.22 -8.17 -1.11
C SER A 126 -4.53 -7.60 -1.64
N CYS A 127 -4.92 -6.40 -1.20
CA CYS A 127 -6.14 -5.76 -1.66
C CYS A 127 -6.12 -5.48 -3.17
N ILE A 128 -4.97 -5.05 -3.74
CA ILE A 128 -4.81 -4.91 -5.19
C ILE A 128 -5.07 -6.23 -5.92
N ARG A 129 -4.52 -7.34 -5.40
CA ARG A 129 -4.74 -8.66 -5.98
C ARG A 129 -6.21 -9.07 -5.91
N ASP A 130 -6.91 -8.77 -4.82
CA ASP A 130 -8.32 -9.08 -4.65
C ASP A 130 -9.17 -8.29 -5.67
N VAL A 131 -8.87 -7.01 -5.88
CA VAL A 131 -9.48 -6.18 -6.94
C VAL A 131 -9.21 -6.76 -8.34
N ASP A 132 -7.99 -7.21 -8.62
CA ASP A 132 -7.64 -7.80 -9.92
C ASP A 132 -8.28 -9.19 -10.15
N VAL A 133 -8.56 -9.95 -9.09
CA VAL A 133 -9.36 -11.19 -9.17
C VAL A 133 -10.80 -10.84 -9.51
N LEU A 134 -11.39 -9.90 -8.76
CA LEU A 134 -12.78 -9.49 -8.96
C LEU A 134 -13.01 -8.92 -10.37
N LYS A 135 -12.04 -8.16 -10.89
CA LYS A 135 -12.05 -7.68 -12.28
C LYS A 135 -12.06 -8.82 -13.29
N ARG A 136 -11.26 -9.86 -13.08
CA ARG A 136 -11.23 -11.02 -13.97
C ARG A 136 -12.52 -11.82 -13.92
N ASP A 137 -13.11 -11.99 -12.74
CA ASP A 137 -14.37 -12.70 -12.59
C ASP A 137 -15.51 -11.99 -13.33
N LEU A 138 -15.55 -10.65 -13.26
CA LEU A 138 -16.49 -9.85 -14.04
C LEU A 138 -16.31 -10.04 -15.55
N GLU A 139 -15.06 -10.03 -16.04
CA GLU A 139 -14.75 -10.22 -17.46
C GLU A 139 -15.10 -11.65 -17.95
N ILE A 140 -14.81 -12.67 -17.14
CA ILE A 140 -15.17 -14.06 -17.45
C ILE A 140 -16.69 -14.21 -17.50
N ASN A 141 -17.41 -13.64 -16.53
CA ASN A 141 -18.86 -13.69 -16.50
C ASN A 141 -19.47 -12.96 -17.71
N ARG A 142 -18.95 -11.78 -18.06
CA ARG A 142 -19.31 -11.07 -19.28
C ARG A 142 -19.13 -11.93 -20.53
N ALA A 143 -17.97 -12.57 -20.68
CA ALA A 143 -17.69 -13.43 -21.83
C ALA A 143 -18.62 -14.65 -21.90
N LYS A 144 -18.95 -15.27 -20.76
CA LYS A 144 -19.91 -16.38 -20.67
C LYS A 144 -21.29 -15.95 -21.16
N ILE A 145 -21.79 -14.80 -20.72
CA ILE A 145 -23.11 -14.28 -21.11
C ILE A 145 -23.16 -13.98 -22.61
N LEU A 146 -22.15 -13.28 -23.13
CA LEU A 146 -22.06 -12.97 -24.57
C LEU A 146 -22.01 -14.23 -25.43
N LYS A 147 -21.28 -15.27 -24.99
CA LYS A 147 -21.27 -16.58 -25.66
C LYS A 147 -22.65 -17.23 -25.66
N ASN A 148 -23.35 -17.22 -24.53
CA ASN A 148 -24.69 -17.80 -24.42
C ASN A 148 -25.70 -17.07 -25.31
N GLN A 149 -25.65 -15.75 -25.37
CA GLN A 149 -26.47 -14.94 -26.28
C GLN A 149 -26.21 -15.31 -27.75
N TYR A 150 -24.94 -15.42 -28.15
CA TYR A 150 -24.58 -15.81 -29.51
C TYR A 150 -25.09 -17.21 -29.87
N GLN A 151 -24.95 -18.17 -28.95
CA GLN A 151 -25.48 -19.53 -29.16
C GLN A 151 -27.00 -19.55 -29.27
N SER A 152 -27.70 -18.75 -28.46
CA SER A 152 -29.17 -18.62 -28.53
C SER A 152 -29.66 -17.98 -29.83
N ASN A 153 -28.86 -17.11 -30.44
CA ASN A 153 -29.24 -16.37 -31.66
C ASN A 153 -28.69 -17.01 -32.95
N ARG A 154 -28.06 -18.19 -32.86
CA ARG A 154 -27.49 -18.86 -34.02
C ARG A 154 -28.62 -19.51 -34.84
N PRO A 155 -28.82 -19.15 -36.12
CA PRO A 155 -29.77 -19.85 -36.98
C PRO A 155 -29.29 -21.29 -37.20
N ASN A 156 -30.22 -22.24 -37.07
CA ASN A 156 -30.00 -23.67 -37.36
C ASN A 156 -29.62 -23.89 -38.83
#